data_AF-A0A504Z153-F1
#
_entry.id   AF-A0A504Z153-F1
#
_cell.length_a   1.000
_cell.length_b   1.000
_cell.length_c   1.000
_cell.angle_alpha   90.00
_cell.angle_beta   90.00
_cell.angle_gamma   90.00
#
_symmetry.space_group_name_H-M   'P 1'
#
loop_
_entity.id
_entity.type
_entity.pdbx_description
1 polymer ?
#
loop_
_entity_poly.entity_id
_entity_poly.type
_entity_poly.pdbx_seq_one_letter_code
_entity_poly.pdbx_strand_id
1 'polypeptide(L)'
;MEPTELLKIPSACTWSTLIPVVSWHLRAKPSATDSILIWIGKHEQSAHVVFPSHRQIVYLSPDAEQPLLELDQERVYVIGCLVDEHVMKNKSLEEAEKQQCMALRLPFQEFFPKDGKARKSPVLALNHVVELLLVYQRSNCNWLEAFQSTVPPRFLAKL
;
A
#
# COMPACT_ATOMS: atom_id res chain seq x y z
N MET A 1 20.72 -12.24 16.71
CA MET A 1 20.16 -12.55 15.38
C MET A 1 19.34 -13.79 15.60
N GLU A 2 18.06 -13.61 15.91
CA GLU A 2 17.16 -14.73 16.22
C GLU A 2 16.56 -15.28 14.91
N PRO A 3 16.42 -16.61 14.77
CA PRO A 3 16.07 -17.26 13.52
C PRO A 3 14.57 -17.10 13.22
N THR A 4 14.27 -16.91 11.95
CA THR A 4 12.92 -16.77 11.39
C THR A 4 12.20 -18.11 11.47
N GLU A 5 11.33 -18.30 12.47
CA GLU A 5 10.41 -19.43 12.48
C GLU A 5 9.34 -19.26 11.38
N LEU A 6 9.28 -20.24 10.48
CA LEU A 6 8.19 -20.42 9.53
C LEU A 6 6.92 -20.81 10.30
N LEU A 7 6.05 -19.83 10.56
CA LEU A 7 4.84 -20.03 11.35
C LEU A 7 3.76 -20.81 10.56
N LYS A 8 3.32 -21.94 11.13
CA LYS A 8 2.20 -22.75 10.66
C LYS A 8 0.87 -21.98 10.78
N ILE A 9 0.04 -22.04 9.73
CA ILE A 9 -1.30 -21.43 9.69
C ILE A 9 -2.30 -22.37 10.39
N PRO A 10 -3.04 -21.95 11.44
CA PRO A 10 -4.03 -22.81 12.08
C PRO A 10 -5.30 -22.93 11.22
N SER A 11 -5.87 -24.15 11.17
CA SER A 11 -6.97 -24.57 10.30
C SER A 11 -8.37 -24.19 10.79
N ALA A 12 -8.51 -23.17 11.64
CA ALA A 12 -9.81 -22.77 12.18
C ALA A 12 -9.90 -21.24 12.30
N CYS A 13 -10.22 -20.57 11.21
CA CYS A 13 -10.64 -19.17 11.21
C CYS A 13 -12.14 -19.10 10.89
N THR A 14 -12.94 -18.79 11.91
CA THR A 14 -14.38 -18.51 11.80
C THR A 14 -14.61 -17.08 11.28
N TRP A 15 -15.58 -16.93 10.38
CA TRP A 15 -15.81 -15.80 9.48
C TRP A 15 -16.36 -14.50 10.12
N SER A 16 -16.17 -14.25 11.41
CA SER A 16 -16.86 -13.14 12.12
C SER A 16 -15.95 -12.21 12.91
N THR A 17 -14.64 -12.24 12.68
CA THR A 17 -13.71 -11.32 13.35
C THR A 17 -12.95 -10.58 12.26
N LEU A 18 -13.13 -9.26 12.23
CA LEU A 18 -12.22 -8.33 11.57
C LEU A 18 -10.81 -8.85 11.75
N ILE A 19 -10.21 -9.32 10.64
CA ILE A 19 -8.80 -9.69 10.62
C ILE A 19 -8.09 -8.46 11.19
N PRO A 20 -7.37 -8.58 12.33
CA PRO A 20 -6.69 -7.43 12.91
C PRO A 20 -5.88 -6.84 11.79
N VAL A 21 -6.04 -5.54 11.54
CA VAL A 21 -5.35 -4.80 10.48
C VAL A 21 -3.91 -5.24 10.49
N VAL A 22 -3.57 -6.19 9.61
CA VAL A 22 -2.23 -6.69 9.49
C VAL A 22 -1.52 -5.49 8.89
N SER A 23 -0.72 -4.83 9.71
CA SER A 23 -0.11 -3.58 9.31
C SER A 23 1.14 -3.93 8.53
N TRP A 24 1.03 -3.84 7.21
CA TRP A 24 2.11 -4.08 6.28
C TRP A 24 2.90 -2.80 6.13
N HIS A 25 4.22 -2.92 6.00
CA HIS A 25 5.08 -1.75 5.94
C HIS A 25 6.10 -1.94 4.86
N LEU A 26 6.13 -1.00 3.92
CA LEU A 26 7.21 -0.86 2.96
C LEU A 26 8.34 -0.10 3.65
N ARG A 27 9.48 -0.75 3.90
CA ARG A 27 10.68 -0.05 4.35
C ARG A 27 11.67 0.02 3.21
N ALA A 28 12.13 1.22 2.86
CA ALA A 28 13.32 1.44 2.06
C ALA A 28 14.57 1.41 2.96
N LYS A 29 15.63 0.71 2.56
CA LYS A 29 16.97 0.97 3.12
C LYS A 29 17.92 1.47 2.01
N PRO A 30 18.82 2.41 2.32
CA PRO A 30 19.93 2.71 1.44
C PRO A 30 20.85 1.48 1.37
N SER A 31 21.09 1.00 0.17
CA SER A 31 22.16 0.03 -0.10
C SER A 31 23.33 0.77 -0.76
N ALA A 32 24.53 0.19 -0.74
CA ALA A 32 25.72 0.77 -1.39
C ALA A 32 25.59 0.89 -2.92
N THR A 33 24.55 0.29 -3.49
CA THR A 33 24.01 0.52 -4.83
C THR A 33 22.75 1.37 -4.69
N ASP A 34 22.54 2.40 -5.51
CA ASP A 34 21.41 3.37 -5.46
C ASP A 34 19.97 2.79 -5.50
N SER A 35 19.81 1.49 -5.30
CA SER A 35 18.55 0.78 -5.18
C SER A 35 18.02 0.83 -3.74
N ILE A 36 16.80 1.33 -3.59
CA ILE A 36 16.00 1.17 -2.38
C ILE A 36 15.68 -0.33 -2.16
N LEU A 37 15.93 -0.87 -0.97
CA LEU A 37 15.45 -2.22 -0.63
C LEU A 37 14.08 -2.11 0.03
N ILE A 38 13.03 -2.64 -0.63
CA ILE A 38 11.69 -2.80 -0.06
C ILE A 38 11.66 -4.01 0.87
N TRP A 39 11.34 -3.79 2.15
CA TRP A 39 10.99 -4.86 3.10
C TRP A 39 9.48 -4.94 3.23
N ILE A 40 8.96 -6.17 3.34
CA ILE A 40 7.56 -6.45 3.62
C ILE A 40 7.52 -7.26 4.93
N GLY A 41 6.82 -6.74 5.93
CA GLY A 41 6.66 -7.38 7.23
C GLY A 41 5.19 -7.54 7.63
N LYS A 42 4.90 -8.62 8.36
CA LYS A 42 3.63 -8.83 9.07
C LYS A 42 3.84 -8.52 10.54
N HIS A 43 2.95 -7.74 11.13
CA HIS A 43 2.94 -7.43 12.55
C HIS A 43 1.54 -7.65 13.13
N GLU A 44 1.48 -8.16 14.36
CA GLU A 44 0.21 -8.29 15.12
C GLU A 44 -0.25 -6.95 15.70
N GLN A 45 0.72 -6.07 15.99
CA GLN A 45 0.48 -4.72 16.48
C GLN A 45 0.37 -3.73 15.32
N SER A 46 -0.28 -2.61 15.59
CA SER A 46 -0.42 -1.49 14.65
C SER A 46 0.93 -0.86 14.28
N ALA A 47 0.96 -0.22 13.11
CA ALA A 47 2.09 0.58 12.62
C ALA A 47 2.73 1.47 13.69
N HIS A 48 1.89 2.21 14.41
CA HIS A 48 2.32 3.22 15.38
C HIS A 48 2.99 2.63 16.63
N VAL A 49 2.74 1.35 16.94
CA VAL A 49 3.43 0.66 18.04
C VAL A 49 4.75 0.05 17.56
N VAL A 50 4.76 -0.50 16.35
CA VAL A 50 5.90 -1.26 15.82
C VAL A 50 7.03 -0.34 15.37
N PHE A 51 6.70 0.81 14.77
CA PHE A 51 7.68 1.70 14.18
C PHE A 51 8.01 2.87 15.12
N PRO A 52 9.28 3.31 15.14
CA PRO A 52 9.68 4.47 15.93
C PRO A 52 8.88 5.72 15.57
N SER A 53 8.54 6.54 16.57
CA SER A 53 7.71 7.75 16.40
C SER A 53 8.31 8.82 15.49
N HIS A 54 9.62 8.77 15.20
CA HIS A 54 10.26 9.69 14.24
C HIS A 54 9.92 9.36 12.78
N ARG A 55 9.40 8.16 12.50
CA ARG A 55 8.95 7.79 11.16
C ARG A 55 7.50 8.20 10.96
N GLN A 56 7.23 8.78 9.80
CA GLN A 56 5.87 9.13 9.43
C GLN A 56 5.14 7.92 8.84
N ILE A 57 4.00 7.56 9.42
CA ILE A 57 3.15 6.47 8.94
C ILE A 57 2.16 7.02 7.92
N VAL A 58 2.06 6.32 6.79
CA VAL A 58 1.23 6.72 5.65
C VAL A 58 0.36 5.54 5.21
N TYR A 59 -0.95 5.66 5.32
CA TYR A 59 -1.88 4.67 4.81
C TYR A 59 -2.12 4.86 3.32
N LEU A 60 -2.00 3.80 2.55
CA LEU A 60 -2.45 3.77 1.16
C LEU A 60 -3.94 3.48 1.12
N SER A 61 -4.71 4.43 0.62
CA SER A 61 -6.15 4.34 0.53
C SER A 61 -6.61 4.87 -0.83
N PRO A 62 -7.43 4.13 -1.61
CA PRO A 62 -7.95 4.62 -2.89
C PRO A 62 -8.86 5.83 -2.72
N ASP A 63 -9.47 5.99 -1.55
CA ASP A 63 -10.39 7.09 -1.20
C ASP A 63 -9.67 8.33 -0.66
N ALA A 64 -8.36 8.30 -0.47
CA ALA A 64 -7.60 9.47 -0.03
C ALA A 64 -7.61 10.58 -1.10
N GLU A 65 -7.55 11.84 -0.65
CA GLU A 65 -7.56 13.00 -1.55
C GLU A 65 -6.21 13.16 -2.27
N GLN A 66 -5.12 13.12 -1.50
CA GLN A 66 -3.78 13.44 -1.96
C GLN A 66 -3.09 12.25 -2.64
N PRO A 67 -2.42 12.44 -3.79
CA PRO A 67 -1.68 11.39 -4.48
C PRO A 67 -0.32 11.09 -3.84
N LEU A 68 0.09 9.83 -3.91
CA LEU A 68 1.46 9.40 -3.69
C LEU A 68 2.27 9.61 -4.99
N LEU A 69 2.99 10.72 -5.08
CA LEU A 69 3.82 11.03 -6.25
C LEU A 69 5.24 10.48 -6.15
N GLU A 70 5.73 10.27 -4.93
CA GLU A 70 7.09 9.78 -4.67
C GLU A 70 7.12 8.93 -3.39
N LEU A 71 7.95 7.89 -3.39
CA LEU A 71 8.25 7.08 -2.21
C LEU A 71 9.40 7.70 -1.41
N ASP A 72 9.16 7.94 -0.12
CA ASP A 72 10.13 8.50 0.82
C ASP A 72 10.63 7.40 1.76
N GLN A 73 11.95 7.34 1.95
CA GLN A 73 12.60 6.30 2.75
C GLN A 73 12.36 6.47 4.26
N GLU A 74 12.03 7.68 4.70
CA GLU A 74 11.74 7.95 6.12
C GLU A 74 10.27 7.69 6.49
N ARG A 75 9.46 7.30 5.51
CA ARG A 75 8.05 6.99 5.69
C ARG A 75 7.81 5.49 5.74
N VAL A 76 6.73 5.12 6.42
CA VAL A 76 6.26 3.74 6.47
C VAL A 76 4.89 3.66 5.83
N TYR A 77 4.80 2.93 4.72
CA TYR A 77 3.58 2.82 3.93
C TYR A 77 2.75 1.61 4.35
N VAL A 78 1.52 1.86 4.80
CA VAL A 78 0.56 0.85 5.25
C VAL A 78 -0.45 0.54 4.17
N ILE A 79 -0.55 -0.73 3.78
CA ILE A 79 -1.51 -1.20 2.78
C ILE A 79 -2.55 -2.07 3.49
N GLY A 80 -3.83 -1.73 3.34
CA GLY A 80 -4.93 -2.55 3.89
C GLY A 80 -5.02 -3.91 3.20
N CYS A 81 -5.17 -4.98 3.99
CA CYS A 81 -5.40 -6.35 3.50
C CYS A 81 -6.85 -6.78 3.67
N LEU A 82 -7.74 -5.96 3.14
CA LEU A 82 -9.16 -6.23 3.18
C LEU A 82 -9.55 -6.99 1.90
N VAL A 83 -9.92 -8.26 2.06
CA VAL A 83 -10.39 -9.13 0.96
C VAL A 83 -11.88 -9.33 1.14
N ASP A 84 -12.66 -8.41 0.58
CA ASP A 84 -14.12 -8.45 0.61
C ASP A 84 -14.69 -8.81 -0.77
N GLU A 85 -15.85 -9.45 -0.80
CA GLU A 85 -16.62 -9.68 -2.03
C GLU A 85 -17.15 -8.36 -2.64
N HIS A 86 -17.30 -7.33 -1.80
CA HIS A 86 -17.74 -5.99 -2.19
C HIS A 86 -16.78 -4.93 -1.69
N VAL A 87 -16.51 -3.91 -2.52
CA VAL A 87 -15.65 -2.79 -2.14
C VAL A 87 -16.29 -2.01 -0.98
N MET A 88 -15.70 -2.15 0.22
CA MET A 88 -16.00 -1.30 1.36
C MET A 88 -15.22 0.01 1.26
N LYS A 89 -15.92 1.08 0.86
CA LYS A 89 -15.34 2.42 0.73
C LYS A 89 -14.90 3.00 2.09
N ASN A 90 -13.90 3.87 2.05
CA ASN A 90 -13.36 4.66 3.16
C ASN A 90 -12.72 3.88 4.31
N LYS A 91 -12.71 2.54 4.34
CA LYS A 91 -12.20 1.78 5.50
C LYS A 91 -10.76 2.09 5.87
N SER A 92 -9.86 2.09 4.89
CA SER A 92 -8.44 2.45 5.11
C SER A 92 -8.24 3.92 5.41
N LEU A 93 -9.11 4.81 4.91
CA LEU A 93 -9.06 6.25 5.19
C LEU A 93 -9.52 6.54 6.62
N GLU A 94 -10.68 6.01 7.02
CA GLU A 94 -11.22 6.11 8.38
C GLU A 94 -10.23 5.55 9.41
N GLU A 95 -9.53 4.46 9.09
CA GLU A 95 -8.51 3.90 9.98
C GLU A 95 -7.30 4.82 10.12
N ALA A 96 -6.83 5.43 9.03
CA ALA A 96 -5.77 6.42 9.07
C ALA A 96 -6.16 7.63 9.93
N GLU A 97 -7.38 8.13 9.76
CA GLU A 97 -7.92 9.26 10.55
C GLU A 97 -8.02 8.94 12.04
N LYS A 98 -8.52 7.75 12.40
CA LYS A 98 -8.58 7.30 13.80
C LYS A 98 -7.20 7.24 14.45
N GLN A 99 -6.19 6.84 13.68
CA GLN A 99 -4.80 6.78 14.15
C GLN A 99 -4.04 8.11 13.94
N GLN A 100 -4.71 9.18 13.50
CA GLN A 100 -4.12 10.48 13.21
C GLN A 100 -2.92 10.40 12.25
N CYS A 101 -2.98 9.48 11.30
CA CYS A 101 -1.96 9.22 10.29
C CYS A 101 -2.37 9.84 8.94
N MET A 102 -1.37 10.10 8.08
CA MET A 102 -1.63 10.56 6.72
C MET A 102 -2.19 9.41 5.88
N ALA A 103 -3.10 9.72 4.95
CA ALA A 103 -3.56 8.80 3.93
C ALA A 103 -3.26 9.36 2.53
N LEU A 104 -2.70 8.53 1.65
CA LEU A 104 -2.42 8.87 0.26
C LEU A 104 -3.02 7.83 -0.68
N ARG A 105 -3.45 8.25 -1.87
CA ARG A 105 -3.91 7.36 -2.93
C ARG A 105 -2.82 7.13 -3.97
N LEU A 106 -2.88 6.02 -4.69
CA LEU A 106 -2.04 5.85 -5.87
C LEU A 106 -2.36 6.93 -6.93
N PRO A 107 -1.37 7.39 -7.71
CA PRO A 107 -1.52 8.57 -8.56
C PRO A 107 -2.25 8.29 -9.89
N PHE A 108 -3.29 7.46 -9.89
CA PHE A 108 -4.03 7.13 -11.11
C PHE A 108 -4.64 8.36 -11.80
N GLN A 109 -5.08 9.34 -11.01
CA GLN A 109 -5.75 10.54 -11.53
C GLN A 109 -4.79 11.44 -12.31
N GLU A 110 -3.53 11.44 -11.90
CA GLU A 110 -2.47 12.26 -12.46
C GLU A 110 -1.94 11.66 -13.77
N PHE A 111 -1.84 10.33 -13.84
CA PHE A 111 -1.28 9.64 -15.00
C PHE A 111 -2.31 9.17 -16.03
N PHE A 112 -3.58 9.03 -15.64
CA PHE A 112 -4.66 8.59 -16.54
C PHE A 112 -5.95 9.43 -16.37
N PRO A 113 -5.91 10.73 -16.70
CA PRO A 113 -7.10 11.56 -16.72
C PRO A 113 -8.02 11.18 -17.90
N LYS A 114 -9.33 11.06 -17.65
CA LYS A 114 -10.34 10.83 -18.70
C LYS A 114 -11.06 12.11 -19.03
N ASP A 115 -11.09 12.51 -20.30
CA ASP A 115 -11.90 13.65 -20.77
C ASP A 115 -11.66 14.94 -19.97
N GLY A 116 -10.43 15.15 -19.49
CA GLY A 116 -10.06 16.29 -18.65
C GLY A 116 -10.60 16.25 -17.21
N LYS A 117 -11.17 15.14 -16.75
CA LYS A 117 -11.68 14.95 -15.39
C LYS A 117 -10.90 13.88 -14.64
N ALA A 118 -10.49 14.21 -13.41
CA ALA A 118 -9.96 13.25 -12.46
C ALA A 118 -11.02 12.19 -12.09
N ARG A 119 -10.68 10.90 -12.21
CA ARG A 119 -11.55 9.77 -11.85
C ARG A 119 -11.22 9.25 -10.45
N LYS A 120 -12.13 8.53 -9.82
CA LYS A 120 -11.80 7.85 -8.55
C LYS A 120 -10.67 6.83 -8.76
N SER A 121 -9.76 6.74 -7.79
CA SER A 121 -8.72 5.72 -7.82
C SER A 121 -9.35 4.34 -7.81
N PRO A 122 -8.92 3.41 -8.67
CA PRO A 122 -9.39 2.04 -8.62
C PRO A 122 -8.98 1.38 -7.30
N VAL A 123 -9.86 0.52 -6.79
CA VAL A 123 -9.50 -0.37 -5.69
C VAL A 123 -8.76 -1.57 -6.29
N LEU A 124 -7.48 -1.70 -5.94
CA LEU A 124 -6.62 -2.77 -6.39
C LEU A 124 -6.49 -3.83 -5.30
N ALA A 125 -6.27 -5.07 -5.72
CA ALA A 125 -5.88 -6.14 -4.81
C ALA A 125 -4.47 -5.87 -4.25
N LEU A 126 -4.20 -6.34 -3.03
CA LEU A 126 -2.93 -6.15 -2.33
C LEU A 126 -1.72 -6.50 -3.21
N ASN A 127 -1.78 -7.66 -3.88
CA ASN A 127 -0.69 -8.15 -4.72
C ASN A 127 -0.34 -7.13 -5.82
N HIS A 128 -1.35 -6.51 -6.44
CA HIS A 128 -1.13 -5.49 -7.47
C HIS A 128 -0.51 -4.22 -6.90
N VAL A 129 -0.93 -3.78 -5.70
CA VAL A 129 -0.34 -2.60 -5.06
C VAL A 129 1.12 -2.84 -4.71
N VAL A 130 1.43 -3.98 -4.10
CA VAL A 130 2.81 -4.35 -3.74
C VAL A 130 3.70 -4.46 -4.98
N GLU A 131 3.21 -5.16 -6.02
CA GLU A 131 3.93 -5.32 -7.28
C GLU A 131 4.15 -3.97 -7.97
N LEU A 132 3.13 -3.10 -8.00
CA LEU A 132 3.23 -1.75 -8.55
C LEU A 132 4.34 -0.94 -7.88
N LEU A 133 4.40 -0.93 -6.54
CA LEU A 133 5.42 -0.19 -5.80
C LEU A 133 6.83 -0.75 -6.06
N LEU A 134 6.98 -2.07 -6.17
CA LEU A 134 8.24 -2.72 -6.50
C LEU A 134 8.71 -2.37 -7.91
N VAL A 135 7.81 -2.40 -8.90
CA VAL A 135 8.14 -2.05 -10.29
C VAL A 135 8.44 -0.56 -10.42
N TYR A 136 7.63 0.32 -9.82
CA TYR A 136 7.89 1.77 -9.78
C TYR A 136 9.32 2.08 -9.36
N GLN A 137 9.79 1.39 -8.33
CA GLN A 137 11.13 1.60 -7.81
C GLN A 137 12.23 1.02 -8.69
N ARG A 138 11.98 -0.09 -9.40
CA ARG A 138 12.91 -0.69 -10.38
C ARG A 138 12.98 0.11 -11.68
N SER A 139 11.87 0.73 -12.06
CA SER A 139 11.72 1.58 -13.26
C SER A 139 12.17 3.02 -13.01
N ASN A 140 13.14 3.24 -12.11
CA ASN A 140 13.69 4.55 -11.79
C ASN A 140 12.60 5.60 -11.44
N CYS A 141 11.65 5.22 -10.59
CA CYS A 141 10.53 6.06 -10.14
C CYS A 141 9.58 6.52 -11.26
N ASN A 142 9.36 5.67 -12.27
CA ASN A 142 8.42 5.91 -13.36
C ASN A 142 7.04 5.26 -13.10
N TRP A 143 6.06 6.07 -12.71
CA TRP A 143 4.69 5.59 -12.45
C TRP A 143 4.01 5.02 -13.69
N LEU A 144 4.16 5.64 -14.86
CA LEU A 144 3.48 5.21 -16.08
C LEU A 144 3.89 3.79 -16.47
N GLU A 145 5.20 3.52 -16.43
CA GLU A 145 5.77 2.20 -16.71
C GLU A 145 5.30 1.16 -15.68
N ALA A 146 5.30 1.53 -14.39
CA ALA A 146 4.84 0.65 -13.33
C ALA A 146 3.37 0.27 -13.48
N PHE A 147 2.51 1.24 -13.81
CA PHE A 147 1.09 1.01 -14.05
C PHE A 147 0.87 0.10 -15.25
N GLN A 148 1.52 0.36 -16.38
CA GLN A 148 1.39 -0.45 -17.59
C GLN A 148 1.85 -1.91 -17.39
N SER A 149 2.82 -2.12 -16.51
CA SER A 149 3.40 -3.45 -16.25
C SER A 149 2.60 -4.28 -15.26
N THR A 150 1.99 -3.65 -14.24
CA THR A 150 1.45 -4.37 -13.07
C THR A 150 -0.07 -4.30 -12.94
N VAL A 151 -0.69 -3.27 -13.50
CA VAL A 151 -2.14 -3.04 -13.34
C VAL A 151 -2.89 -3.68 -14.50
N PRO A 152 -3.90 -4.54 -14.22
CA PRO A 152 -4.67 -5.19 -15.28
C PRO A 152 -5.26 -4.18 -16.27
N PRO A 153 -5.21 -4.44 -17.59
CA PRO A 153 -5.66 -3.50 -18.62
C PRO A 153 -7.08 -3.00 -18.43
N ARG A 154 -8.00 -3.78 -17.83
CA ARG A 154 -9.37 -3.32 -17.52
C ARG A 154 -9.42 -2.10 -16.61
N PHE A 155 -8.44 -1.94 -15.73
CA PHE A 155 -8.33 -0.78 -14.86
C PHE A 155 -7.65 0.39 -15.55
N LEU A 156 -6.91 0.16 -16.64
CA LEU A 156 -6.27 1.20 -17.48
C LEU A 156 -7.16 1.65 -18.65
N ALA A 157 -7.93 0.73 -19.24
CA ALA A 157 -8.82 0.95 -20.38
C ALA A 157 -10.19 1.50 -19.96
N LYS A 158 -10.57 1.32 -18.69
CA LYS A 158 -11.63 2.12 -18.06
C LYS A 158 -11.15 3.51 -17.65
N LEU A 159 -9.88 3.88 -17.89
CA LEU A 159 -9.39 5.24 -17.69
C LEU A 159 -9.50 6.08 -18.96
#